data_AF-A0A7V9P8K1-F1
#
_entry.id   AF-A0A7V9P8K1-F1
#
_cell.length_a   1.000
_cell.length_b   1.000
_cell.length_c   1.000
_cell.angle_alpha   90.00
_cell.angle_beta   90.00
_cell.angle_gamma   90.00
#
_symmetry.space_group_name_H-M   'P 1'
#
loop_
_entity.id
_entity.type
_entity.pdbx_description
1 polymer ?
#
loop_
_entity_poly.entity_id
_entity_poly.type
_entity_poly.pdbx_seq_one_letter_code
_entity_poly.pdbx_strand_id
1 'polypeptide(L)'
;MWNKIYSIALAIAVLVMASLDFYAYSWLQSPTRPTDVVQNYDYFAGWAWLFLWISSIILLALANVLYWRAQQAWALWTTFLYFAFFVVVQTFLLESMYNTFRNQSFPGQDNFSAIPFLGVILCVVAAVIVFFDQFLVSRLHKKMFGVAPEEISPPVDEAI
;
A
#
# COMPACT_ATOMS: atom_id res chain seq x y z
N MET A 1 4.87 17.84 -13.36
CA MET A 1 5.38 16.58 -13.96
C MET A 1 5.31 15.42 -12.99
N TRP A 2 5.73 15.59 -11.72
CA TRP A 2 5.67 14.55 -10.68
C TRP A 2 4.31 13.85 -10.51
N ASN A 3 3.19 14.59 -10.55
CA ASN A 3 1.84 13.97 -10.48
C ASN A 3 1.61 12.95 -11.60
N LYS A 4 2.05 13.25 -12.83
CA LYS A 4 1.91 12.31 -13.95
C LYS A 4 2.78 11.07 -13.74
N ILE A 5 4.02 11.26 -13.29
CA ILE A 5 4.95 10.15 -13.00
C ILE A 5 4.36 9.23 -11.92
N TYR A 6 3.86 9.81 -10.82
CA TYR A 6 3.23 9.05 -9.75
C TYR A 6 1.99 8.30 -10.23
N SER A 7 1.08 8.97 -10.95
CA SER A 7 -0.14 8.33 -11.46
C SER A 7 0.17 7.19 -12.45
N ILE A 8 1.18 7.35 -13.31
CA ILE A 8 1.62 6.28 -14.23
C ILE A 8 2.22 5.11 -13.45
N ALA A 9 3.10 5.38 -12.47
CA ALA A 9 3.68 4.35 -11.64
C ALA A 9 2.60 3.57 -10.85
N LEU A 10 1.62 4.28 -10.29
CA LEU A 10 0.49 3.68 -9.59
C LEU A 10 -0.34 2.79 -10.53
N ALA A 11 -0.66 3.27 -11.74
CA ALA A 11 -1.41 2.50 -12.71
C ALA A 11 -0.68 1.20 -13.12
N ILE A 12 0.63 1.28 -13.35
CA ILE A 12 1.46 0.10 -13.65
C ILE A 12 1.45 -0.87 -12.46
N ALA A 13 1.64 -0.37 -11.24
CA ALA A 13 1.65 -1.19 -10.03
C ALA A 13 0.30 -1.90 -9.80
N VAL A 14 -0.82 -1.22 -10.05
CA VAL A 14 -2.17 -1.79 -9.99
C VAL A 14 -2.34 -2.88 -11.05
N LEU A 15 -1.92 -2.63 -12.29
CA LEU A 15 -2.09 -3.58 -13.39
C LEU A 15 -1.28 -4.86 -13.15
N VAL A 16 -0.03 -4.73 -12.71
CA VAL A 16 0.81 -5.89 -12.39
C VAL A 16 0.24 -6.68 -11.22
N MET A 17 -0.16 -6.01 -10.13
CA MET A 17 -0.79 -6.68 -9.00
C MET A 17 -2.08 -7.41 -9.37
N ALA A 18 -2.98 -6.73 -10.08
CA ALA A 18 -4.23 -7.34 -10.53
C ALA A 18 -3.97 -8.55 -11.44
N SER A 19 -2.91 -8.50 -12.26
CA SER A 19 -2.53 -9.63 -13.11
C SER A 19 -2.03 -10.81 -12.28
N LEU A 20 -1.16 -10.58 -11.28
CA LEU A 20 -0.65 -11.64 -10.41
C LEU A 20 -1.76 -12.28 -9.57
N ASP A 21 -2.64 -11.47 -8.97
CA ASP A 21 -3.79 -11.95 -8.20
C ASP A 21 -4.77 -12.72 -9.10
N PHE A 22 -5.00 -12.25 -10.34
CA PHE A 22 -5.82 -12.95 -11.31
C PHE A 22 -5.22 -14.31 -11.68
N TYR A 23 -3.90 -14.40 -11.90
CA TYR A 23 -3.25 -15.68 -12.18
C TYR A 23 -3.37 -16.63 -10.99
N ALA A 24 -3.08 -16.17 -9.77
CA ALA A 24 -3.24 -16.96 -8.56
C ALA A 24 -4.68 -17.49 -8.42
N TYR A 25 -5.68 -16.62 -8.60
CA TYR A 25 -7.09 -17.01 -8.60
C TYR A 25 -7.44 -18.02 -9.71
N SER A 26 -6.95 -17.82 -10.93
CA SER A 26 -7.26 -18.70 -12.06
C SER A 26 -6.76 -20.13 -11.85
N TRP A 27 -5.63 -20.30 -11.16
CA TRP A 27 -5.11 -21.62 -10.80
C TRP A 27 -6.03 -22.37 -9.84
N LEU A 28 -6.66 -21.69 -8.88
CA LEU A 28 -7.63 -22.30 -7.95
C LEU A 28 -8.86 -22.87 -8.68
N GLN A 29 -9.17 -22.37 -9.88
CA GLN A 29 -10.28 -22.86 -10.71
C GLN A 29 -9.85 -23.88 -11.76
N SER A 30 -8.55 -24.14 -11.87
CA SER A 30 -8.01 -25.04 -12.90
C SER A 30 -8.40 -26.49 -12.60
N PRO A 31 -8.85 -27.27 -13.60
CA PRO A 31 -9.18 -28.69 -13.44
C PRO A 31 -7.94 -29.61 -13.38
N THR A 32 -6.73 -29.03 -13.24
CA THR A 32 -5.46 -29.77 -13.15
C THR A 32 -5.31 -30.54 -11.84
N ARG A 33 -4.20 -31.29 -11.69
CA ARG A 33 -3.93 -32.04 -10.45
C ARG A 33 -3.87 -31.07 -9.25
N PRO A 34 -4.46 -31.41 -8.09
CA PRO A 34 -4.51 -30.50 -6.94
C PRO A 34 -3.15 -30.04 -6.42
N THR A 35 -2.12 -30.87 -6.54
CA THR A 35 -0.73 -30.52 -6.19
C THR A 35 -0.18 -29.40 -7.06
N ASP A 36 -0.49 -29.42 -8.35
CA ASP A 36 -0.01 -28.43 -9.31
C ASP A 36 -0.74 -27.10 -9.10
N VAL A 37 -2.04 -27.17 -8.74
CA VAL A 37 -2.83 -25.99 -8.37
C VAL A 37 -2.23 -25.28 -7.16
N VAL A 38 -1.92 -26.03 -6.10
CA VAL A 38 -1.31 -25.46 -4.88
C VAL A 38 0.05 -24.84 -5.18
N GLN A 39 0.93 -25.56 -5.89
CA GLN A 39 2.27 -25.06 -6.21
C GLN A 39 2.23 -23.76 -7.02
N ASN A 40 1.35 -23.69 -8.03
CA ASN A 40 1.25 -22.49 -8.87
C ASN A 40 0.55 -21.34 -8.13
N TYR A 41 -0.48 -21.61 -7.33
CA TYR A 41 -1.09 -20.60 -6.47
C TYR A 41 -0.05 -19.98 -5.53
N ASP A 42 0.70 -20.81 -4.80
CA ASP A 42 1.72 -20.35 -3.85
C ASP A 42 2.83 -19.54 -4.55
N TYR A 43 3.20 -19.93 -5.78
CA TYR A 43 4.14 -19.18 -6.60
C TYR A 43 3.62 -17.78 -6.94
N PHE A 44 2.44 -17.67 -7.55
CA PHE A 44 1.89 -16.37 -7.95
C PHE A 44 1.52 -15.49 -6.75
N ALA A 45 0.96 -16.07 -5.68
CA ALA A 45 0.67 -15.35 -4.44
C ALA A 45 1.95 -14.84 -3.77
N GLY A 46 3.01 -15.64 -3.74
CA GLY A 46 4.32 -15.22 -3.23
C GLY A 46 4.91 -14.04 -4.02
N TRP A 47 4.82 -14.09 -5.35
CA TRP A 47 5.22 -12.97 -6.21
C TRP A 47 4.35 -11.73 -6.02
N ALA A 48 3.04 -11.89 -5.83
CA ALA A 48 2.11 -10.80 -5.56
C ALA A 48 2.49 -10.08 -4.25
N TRP A 49 2.76 -10.82 -3.18
CA TRP A 49 3.25 -10.24 -1.92
C TRP A 49 4.57 -9.48 -2.10
N LEU A 50 5.56 -10.10 -2.73
CA LEU A 50 6.87 -9.46 -2.96
C LEU A 50 6.72 -8.19 -3.78
N PHE A 51 5.95 -8.23 -4.87
CA PHE A 51 5.71 -7.08 -5.72
C PHE A 51 4.95 -5.98 -4.98
N LEU A 52 3.93 -6.32 -4.18
CA LEU A 52 3.17 -5.38 -3.36
C LEU A 52 4.08 -4.58 -2.43
N TRP A 53 5.02 -5.23 -1.74
CA TRP A 53 5.98 -4.56 -0.87
C TRP A 53 6.90 -3.61 -1.65
N ILE A 54 7.54 -4.11 -2.72
CA ILE A 54 8.49 -3.31 -3.51
C ILE A 54 7.79 -2.11 -4.14
N SER A 55 6.65 -2.34 -4.80
CA SER A 55 5.88 -1.27 -5.45
C SER A 55 5.36 -0.25 -4.43
N SER A 56 4.90 -0.68 -3.26
CA SER A 56 4.45 0.23 -2.20
C SER A 56 5.57 1.11 -1.69
N ILE A 57 6.77 0.57 -1.46
CA ILE A 57 7.94 1.36 -1.04
C ILE A 57 8.29 2.42 -2.10
N ILE A 58 8.31 2.02 -3.37
CA ILE A 58 8.60 2.94 -4.49
C ILE A 58 7.54 4.04 -4.58
N LEU A 59 6.26 3.68 -4.51
CA LEU A 59 5.15 4.62 -4.53
C LEU A 59 5.16 5.56 -3.33
N LEU A 60 5.54 5.08 -2.14
CA LEU A 60 5.66 5.90 -0.94
C LEU A 60 6.81 6.91 -1.08
N ALA A 61 7.95 6.49 -1.62
CA ALA A 61 9.06 7.39 -1.91
C ALA A 61 8.66 8.50 -2.90
N LEU A 62 7.94 8.14 -3.98
CA LEU A 62 7.41 9.12 -4.94
C LEU A 62 6.38 10.04 -4.31
N ALA A 63 5.47 9.50 -3.50
CA ALA A 63 4.46 10.28 -2.78
C ALA A 63 5.10 11.29 -1.83
N ASN A 64 6.19 10.93 -1.16
CA ASN A 64 6.96 11.85 -0.32
C ASN A 64 7.61 12.98 -1.10
N VAL A 65 8.18 12.69 -2.28
CA VAL A 65 8.72 13.73 -3.17
C VAL A 65 7.62 14.71 -3.60
N LEU A 66 6.42 14.20 -3.93
CA LEU A 66 5.27 15.05 -4.23
C LEU A 66 4.84 15.88 -3.02
N TYR A 67 4.76 15.25 -1.85
CA TYR A 67 4.32 15.92 -0.63
C TYR A 67 5.28 17.04 -0.24
N TRP A 68 6.59 16.80 -0.32
CA TRP A 68 7.59 17.83 -0.07
C TRP A 68 7.47 19.04 -1.01
N ARG A 69 7.30 18.78 -2.31
CA ARG A 69 7.33 19.83 -3.34
C ARG A 69 6.03 20.59 -3.49
N ALA A 70 4.89 19.92 -3.34
CA ALA A 70 3.58 20.47 -3.66
C ALA A 70 2.61 20.45 -2.47
N GLN A 71 3.04 19.97 -1.29
CA GLN A 71 2.18 19.79 -0.10
C GLN A 71 0.94 18.92 -0.37
N GLN A 72 1.03 18.04 -1.37
CA GLN A 72 -0.06 17.20 -1.85
C GLN A 72 -0.09 15.86 -1.11
N ALA A 73 -0.82 15.81 0.02
CA ALA A 73 -0.91 14.59 0.84
C ALA A 73 -1.67 13.45 0.16
N TRP A 74 -2.47 13.72 -0.87
CA TRP A 74 -3.30 12.72 -1.54
C TRP A 74 -2.49 11.51 -2.05
N ALA A 75 -1.26 11.74 -2.53
CA ALA A 75 -0.40 10.68 -3.04
C ALA A 75 0.00 9.66 -1.95
N LEU A 76 0.17 10.09 -0.71
CA LEU A 76 0.47 9.20 0.41
C LEU A 76 -0.73 8.30 0.71
N TRP A 77 -1.93 8.90 0.77
CA TRP A 77 -3.17 8.18 1.02
C TRP A 77 -3.56 7.24 -0.12
N THR A 78 -3.29 7.59 -1.38
CA THR A 78 -3.53 6.68 -2.51
C THR A 78 -2.57 5.49 -2.50
N THR A 79 -1.31 5.68 -2.12
CA THR A 79 -0.37 4.56 -1.92
C THR A 79 -0.84 3.65 -0.78
N PHE A 80 -1.32 4.24 0.32
CA PHE A 80 -1.94 3.48 1.42
C PHE A 80 -3.14 2.66 0.95
N LEU A 81 -4.07 3.28 0.23
CA LEU A 81 -5.27 2.61 -0.28
C LEU A 81 -4.91 1.48 -1.25
N TYR A 82 -3.92 1.70 -2.13
CA TYR A 82 -3.37 0.65 -2.99
C TYR A 82 -2.87 -0.54 -2.16
N PHE A 83 -2.02 -0.29 -1.17
CA PHE A 83 -1.48 -1.34 -0.32
C PHE A 83 -2.60 -2.08 0.43
N ALA A 84 -3.47 -1.34 1.12
CA ALA A 84 -4.55 -1.90 1.91
C ALA A 84 -5.54 -2.72 1.05
N PHE A 85 -5.89 -2.22 -0.13
CA PHE A 85 -6.78 -2.94 -1.05
C PHE A 85 -6.21 -4.30 -1.42
N PHE A 86 -4.94 -4.35 -1.86
CA PHE A 86 -4.33 -5.61 -2.27
C PHE A 86 -4.01 -6.55 -1.10
N VAL A 87 -3.68 -6.02 0.08
CA VAL A 87 -3.61 -6.84 1.31
C VAL A 87 -4.96 -7.49 1.59
N VAL A 88 -6.07 -6.74 1.50
CA VAL A 88 -7.41 -7.28 1.73
C VAL A 88 -7.75 -8.34 0.70
N VAL A 89 -7.49 -8.09 -0.59
CA VAL A 89 -7.72 -9.06 -1.66
C VAL A 89 -6.94 -10.35 -1.40
N GLN A 90 -5.64 -10.27 -1.11
CA GLN A 90 -4.82 -11.46 -0.86
C GLN A 90 -5.24 -12.22 0.40
N THR A 91 -5.42 -11.52 1.52
CA THR A 91 -5.65 -12.15 2.83
C THR A 91 -7.08 -12.59 3.08
N PHE A 92 -8.09 -11.93 2.51
CA PHE A 92 -9.50 -12.27 2.72
C PHE A 92 -10.11 -13.01 1.54
N LEU A 93 -9.77 -12.65 0.30
CA LEU A 93 -10.37 -13.27 -0.88
C LEU A 93 -9.59 -14.52 -1.30
N LEU A 94 -8.33 -14.35 -1.73
CA LEU A 94 -7.51 -15.44 -2.27
C LEU A 94 -7.24 -16.52 -1.22
N GLU A 95 -6.83 -16.13 -0.03
CA GLU A 95 -6.55 -17.07 1.06
C GLU A 95 -7.79 -17.86 1.49
N SER A 96 -8.97 -17.23 1.54
CA SER A 96 -10.22 -17.94 1.85
C SER A 96 -10.56 -18.98 0.78
N MET A 97 -10.35 -18.65 -0.49
CA MET A 97 -10.60 -19.55 -1.61
C MET A 97 -9.58 -20.70 -1.63
N TYR A 98 -8.30 -20.41 -1.39
CA TYR A 98 -7.26 -21.42 -1.28
C TYR A 98 -7.50 -22.40 -0.14
N ASN A 99 -7.88 -21.91 1.05
CA ASN A 99 -8.22 -22.77 2.18
C ASN A 99 -9.44 -23.65 1.87
N THR A 100 -10.44 -23.12 1.18
CA THR A 100 -11.60 -23.89 0.72
C THR A 100 -11.18 -25.01 -0.26
N PHE A 101 -10.36 -24.67 -1.25
CA PHE A 101 -9.82 -25.63 -2.22
C PHE A 101 -9.01 -26.74 -1.53
N ARG A 102 -8.14 -26.35 -0.59
CA ARG A 102 -7.26 -27.27 0.13
C ARG A 102 -8.06 -28.24 1.02
N ASN A 103 -9.07 -27.75 1.73
CA ASN A 103 -9.92 -28.58 2.58
C ASN A 103 -10.75 -29.60 1.76
N GLN A 104 -11.13 -29.24 0.54
CA GLN A 104 -11.85 -30.14 -0.38
C GLN A 104 -10.91 -31.19 -1.00
N SER A 105 -9.69 -30.79 -1.37
CA SER A 105 -8.74 -31.65 -2.08
C SER A 105 -7.89 -32.53 -1.15
N PHE A 106 -7.71 -32.13 0.11
CA PHE A 106 -6.85 -32.79 1.10
C PHE A 106 -7.56 -32.90 2.48
N PRO A 107 -8.60 -33.75 2.60
CA PRO A 107 -9.36 -33.89 3.84
C PRO A 107 -8.47 -34.42 4.99
N GLY A 108 -8.58 -33.81 6.18
CA GLY A 108 -7.84 -34.21 7.39
C GLY A 108 -6.65 -33.31 7.77
N GLN A 109 -6.37 -32.26 7.00
CA GLN A 109 -5.45 -31.19 7.40
C GLN A 109 -6.26 -30.01 7.96
N ASP A 110 -6.57 -30.03 9.26
CA ASP A 110 -7.16 -28.87 9.94
C ASP A 110 -6.14 -27.73 9.95
N ASN A 111 -6.35 -26.74 9.08
CA ASN A 111 -5.51 -25.55 9.00
C ASN A 111 -6.30 -24.35 9.53
N PHE A 112 -5.97 -23.92 10.75
CA PHE A 112 -6.42 -22.63 11.25
C PHE A 112 -5.66 -21.52 10.52
N SER A 113 -6.35 -20.71 9.72
CA SER A 113 -5.73 -19.58 9.02
C SER A 113 -5.75 -18.31 9.88
N ALA A 114 -4.60 -17.98 10.48
CA ALA A 114 -4.38 -16.71 11.18
C ALA A 114 -4.05 -15.53 10.23
N ILE A 115 -3.99 -15.80 8.92
CA ILE A 115 -3.53 -14.86 7.88
C ILE A 115 -4.43 -13.61 7.75
N PRO A 116 -5.78 -13.70 7.85
CA PRO A 116 -6.63 -12.51 7.80
C PRO A 116 -6.36 -11.51 8.93
N PHE A 117 -6.08 -12.00 10.15
CA PHE A 117 -5.74 -11.14 11.29
C PHE A 117 -4.41 -10.41 11.07
N LEU A 118 -3.41 -11.12 10.51
CA LEU A 118 -2.15 -10.50 10.11
C LEU A 118 -2.36 -9.41 9.05
N GLY A 119 -3.26 -9.63 8.07
CA GLY A 119 -3.64 -8.64 7.08
C GLY A 119 -4.17 -7.34 7.70
N VAL A 120 -5.08 -7.46 8.68
CA VAL A 120 -5.62 -6.29 9.41
C VAL A 120 -4.51 -5.54 10.15
N ILE A 121 -3.64 -6.27 10.86
CA ILE A 121 -2.52 -5.67 11.59
C ILE A 121 -1.58 -4.92 10.62
N LEU A 122 -1.26 -5.52 9.46
CA LEU A 122 -0.43 -4.89 8.43
C LEU A 122 -1.06 -3.60 7.91
N CYS A 123 -2.36 -3.59 7.65
CA CYS A 123 -3.08 -2.37 7.23
C CYS A 123 -3.02 -1.27 8.30
N VAL A 124 -3.20 -1.63 9.59
CA VAL A 124 -3.12 -0.67 10.69
C VAL A 124 -1.70 -0.10 10.80
N VAL A 125 -0.67 -0.94 10.76
CA VAL A 125 0.73 -0.51 10.81
C VAL A 125 1.06 0.42 9.63
N ALA A 126 0.63 0.07 8.41
CA ALA A 126 0.84 0.91 7.24
C ALA A 126 0.14 2.27 7.35
N ALA A 127 -1.10 2.31 7.88
CA ALA A 127 -1.82 3.56 8.11
C ALA A 127 -1.08 4.46 9.11
N VAL A 128 -0.56 3.88 10.18
CA VAL A 128 0.24 4.58 11.19
C VAL A 128 1.52 5.16 10.56
N ILE A 129 2.25 4.37 9.78
CA ILE A 129 3.46 4.83 9.07
C ILE A 129 3.15 6.04 8.18
N VAL A 130 2.10 5.95 7.36
CA VAL A 130 1.69 7.03 6.44
C VAL A 130 1.29 8.29 7.20
N PHE A 131 0.57 8.15 8.31
CA PHE A 131 0.19 9.28 9.16
C PHE A 131 1.42 9.97 9.78
N PHE A 132 2.36 9.19 10.32
CA PHE A 132 3.60 9.72 10.89
C PHE A 132 4.46 10.42 9.83
N ASP A 133 4.55 9.85 8.64
CA ASP A 133 5.31 10.42 7.51
C ASP A 133 4.74 11.78 7.08
N GLN A 134 3.41 11.87 6.92
CA GLN A 134 2.73 13.14 6.65
C GLN A 134 3.02 14.18 7.74
N PHE A 135 2.97 13.78 9.02
CA PHE A 135 3.24 14.67 10.15
C PHE A 135 4.71 15.15 10.18
N LEU A 136 5.67 14.24 9.98
CA LEU A 136 7.10 14.54 9.97
C LEU A 136 7.47 15.51 8.85
N VAL A 137 7.00 15.24 7.62
CA VAL A 137 7.29 16.09 6.47
C VAL A 137 6.63 17.46 6.62
N SER A 138 5.38 17.54 7.12
CA SER A 138 4.74 18.81 7.48
C SER A 138 5.57 19.64 8.45
N ARG A 139 6.08 19.01 9.51
CA ARG A 139 6.85 19.68 10.55
C ARG A 139 8.21 20.14 10.03
N LEU A 140 8.89 19.31 9.23
CA LEU A 140 10.15 19.66 8.59
C LEU A 140 9.98 20.83 7.65
N HIS A 141 8.98 20.79 6.76
CA HIS A 141 8.72 21.88 5.82
C HIS A 141 8.47 23.21 6.53
N LYS A 142 7.66 23.21 7.61
CA LYS A 142 7.46 24.40 8.46
C LYS A 142 8.74 24.92 9.11
N LYS A 143 9.69 24.04 9.48
CA LYS A 143 10.98 24.47 10.06
C LYS A 143 11.94 25.08 9.04
N MET A 144 11.95 24.62 7.79
CA MET A 144 12.89 25.14 6.77
C MET A 144 12.36 26.34 6.01
N PHE A 145 11.04 26.45 5.85
CA PHE A 145 10.41 27.51 5.05
C PHE A 145 9.47 28.41 5.86
N GLY A 146 9.34 28.18 7.17
CA GLY A 146 8.62 29.08 8.07
C GLY A 146 9.39 30.38 8.25
N VAL A 147 8.85 31.46 7.69
CA VAL A 147 9.35 32.84 7.83
C VAL A 147 9.24 33.29 9.30
N ALA A 148 10.23 34.09 9.70
CA ALA A 148 10.43 34.69 11.02
C ALA A 148 9.17 35.34 11.61
N PRO A 149 9.03 35.40 12.95
CA PRO A 149 7.97 36.17 13.59
C PRO A 149 7.95 37.58 12.98
N GLU A 150 6.76 38.01 12.56
CA GLU A 150 6.50 39.35 12.04
C GLU A 150 7.28 40.37 12.88
N GLU A 151 8.19 41.07 12.23
CA GLU A 151 8.84 42.25 12.79
C GLU A 151 7.72 43.24 13.09
N ILE A 152 7.30 43.31 14.35
CA ILE A 152 6.37 44.31 14.86
C ILE A 152 7.06 45.64 14.59
N SER A 153 6.71 46.28 13.47
CA SER A 153 7.12 47.67 13.24
C SER A 153 6.58 48.48 14.41
N PRO A 154 7.42 49.15 15.22
CA PRO A 154 6.89 50.04 16.23
C PRO A 154 6.00 51.07 15.52
N PRO A 155 4.85 51.46 16.10
CA PRO A 155 4.02 52.50 15.52
C PRO A 155 4.91 53.73 15.32
N VAL A 156 4.99 54.17 14.07
CA VAL A 156 5.63 55.43 13.70
C VAL A 156 4.94 56.50 14.53
N ASP A 157 5.72 57.16 15.39
CA ASP A 157 5.30 58.34 16.14
C ASP A 157 4.56 59.29 15.19
N GLU A 158 3.24 59.41 15.37
CA GLU A 158 2.48 60.50 14.78
C GLU A 158 2.93 61.79 15.46
N ALA A 159 3.70 62.56 14.69
CA ALA A 159 4.13 63.90 15.00
C ALA A 159 2.94 64.80 15.39
N ILE A 160 3.01 65.39 16.60
CA ILE A 160 2.58 66.76 16.90
C ILE A 160 3.53 67.35 17.94
#